data_AF-A0A723XAP9-F1
#
_entry.id   AF-A0A723XAP9-F1
#
_cell.length_a   1.000
_cell.length_b   1.000
_cell.length_c   1.000
_cell.angle_alpha   90.00
_cell.angle_beta   90.00
_cell.angle_gamma   90.00
#
_symmetry.space_group_name_H-M   'P 1'
#
loop_
_entity.id
_entity.type
_entity.pdbx_description
1 polymer ?
#
loop_
_entity_poly.entity_id
_entity_poly.type
_entity_poly.pdbx_seq_one_letter_code
_entity_poly.pdbx_strand_id
1 'polypeptide(L)'
;MVKILGGVVFKPLIASLMLTSAVVYAKPMPLTAARYAQQLGVGMDVDWARTERGIREFDPLVVRDFKAKGLTHVRIRVAGAPTEARLIHLRKLVEACEYYGVIPIIAYQADAYKTDPSASHEKELINWWSVVARYFGQTSPLLGFDLIYEPADKLNHNMASLNRVYDKTIRLIHAIDPQRMIFVAPRMRAAPEDLSALKLPAQSQNYVLAEWHIFPWGPLKSGGKYPWTSGTAAEKAAIRARINAAVRWQHKT
;
A
#
# COMPACT_ATOMS: atom_id res chain seq x y z
N MET A 1 21.97 -48.68 82.93
CA MET A 1 20.76 -47.84 82.76
C MET A 1 21.20 -46.51 82.19
N VAL A 2 20.38 -45.91 81.34
CA VAL A 2 20.63 -44.72 80.49
C VAL A 2 21.19 -45.03 79.09
N LYS A 3 20.39 -44.54 78.15
CA LYS A 3 20.36 -44.63 76.70
C LYS A 3 20.45 -43.17 76.21
N ILE A 4 20.55 -42.99 74.90
CA ILE A 4 20.25 -41.77 74.11
C ILE A 4 21.33 -40.65 74.16
N LEU A 5 21.80 -39.98 73.09
CA LEU A 5 21.27 -39.72 71.73
C LEU A 5 22.41 -39.60 70.71
N GLY A 6 22.24 -40.23 69.54
CA GLY A 6 23.00 -39.94 68.33
C GLY A 6 22.52 -38.64 67.67
N GLY A 7 23.47 -37.78 67.30
CA GLY A 7 23.19 -36.54 66.56
C GLY A 7 22.84 -36.83 65.11
N VAL A 8 21.68 -36.36 64.67
CA VAL A 8 21.24 -36.36 63.28
C VAL A 8 21.83 -35.13 62.59
N VAL A 9 22.64 -35.33 61.56
CA VAL A 9 23.17 -34.28 60.69
C VAL A 9 22.07 -33.83 59.72
N PHE A 10 21.54 -32.62 59.92
CA PHE A 10 20.65 -31.97 58.96
C PHE A 10 21.45 -31.48 57.74
N LYS A 11 21.26 -32.12 56.58
CA LYS A 11 21.68 -31.57 55.28
C LYS A 11 20.58 -30.65 54.74
N PRO A 12 20.88 -29.41 54.32
CA PRO A 12 19.88 -28.58 53.67
C PRO A 12 19.64 -29.09 52.25
N LEU A 13 18.41 -29.49 51.93
CA LEU A 13 17.96 -29.68 50.55
C LEU A 13 17.75 -28.28 49.94
N ILE A 14 18.65 -27.87 49.07
CA ILE A 14 18.43 -26.70 48.21
C ILE A 14 17.54 -27.17 47.06
N ALA A 15 16.25 -26.83 47.11
CA ALA A 15 15.34 -27.01 45.99
C ALA A 15 15.59 -25.88 44.98
N SER A 16 16.29 -26.18 43.88
CA SER A 16 16.37 -25.28 42.73
C SER A 16 15.02 -25.20 42.03
N LEU A 17 14.30 -24.11 42.26
CA LEU A 17 13.08 -23.76 41.53
C LEU A 17 13.49 -23.26 40.13
N MET A 18 13.45 -24.15 39.13
CA MET A 18 13.57 -23.77 37.72
C MET A 18 12.32 -22.96 37.33
N LEU A 19 12.42 -21.63 37.28
CA LEU A 19 11.42 -20.81 36.60
C LEU A 19 11.55 -21.06 35.09
N THR A 20 10.69 -21.92 34.56
CA THR A 20 10.46 -21.99 33.11
C THR A 20 9.72 -20.72 32.69
N SER A 21 10.44 -19.73 32.20
CA SER A 21 9.85 -18.58 31.53
C SER A 21 9.19 -19.05 30.24
N ALA A 22 7.87 -19.28 30.26
CA ALA A 22 7.08 -19.44 29.06
C ALA A 22 7.15 -18.12 28.28
N VAL A 23 7.93 -18.09 27.20
CA VAL A 23 7.88 -17.00 26.23
C VAL A 23 6.50 -17.09 25.58
N VAL A 24 5.57 -16.26 26.05
CA VAL A 24 4.30 -16.04 25.36
C VAL A 24 4.67 -15.32 24.06
N TYR A 25 4.76 -16.07 22.97
CA TYR A 25 4.79 -15.49 21.63
C TYR A 25 3.45 -14.78 21.42
N ALA A 26 3.41 -13.47 21.72
CA ALA A 26 2.31 -12.64 21.31
C ALA A 26 2.16 -12.80 19.80
N LYS A 27 0.99 -13.26 19.34
CA LYS A 27 0.69 -13.30 17.91
C LYS A 27 0.98 -11.90 17.35
N PRO A 28 1.72 -11.78 16.24
CA PRO A 28 1.95 -10.49 15.61
C PRO A 28 0.60 -9.82 15.40
N MET A 29 0.45 -8.56 15.85
CA MET A 29 -0.79 -7.83 15.58
C MET A 29 -1.08 -7.87 14.07
N PRO A 30 -2.33 -8.12 13.65
CA PRO A 30 -2.71 -8.10 12.24
C PRO A 30 -2.26 -6.79 11.58
N LEU A 31 -1.75 -6.88 10.35
CA LEU A 31 -1.49 -5.69 9.55
C LEU A 31 -2.84 -5.16 9.05
N THR A 32 -3.21 -3.95 9.47
CA THR A 32 -4.41 -3.24 9.00
C THR A 32 -4.01 -2.09 8.09
N ALA A 33 -4.93 -1.61 7.26
CA ALA A 33 -4.77 -0.42 6.43
C ALA A 33 -4.25 0.78 7.24
N ALA A 34 -4.79 1.02 8.45
CA ALA A 34 -4.35 2.10 9.32
C ALA A 34 -2.89 1.93 9.80
N ARG A 35 -2.51 0.73 10.22
CA ARG A 35 -1.12 0.44 10.64
C ARG A 35 -0.16 0.48 9.46
N TYR A 36 -0.57 -0.05 8.32
CA TYR A 36 0.20 -0.02 7.10
C TYR A 36 0.45 1.43 6.65
N ALA A 37 -0.58 2.28 6.65
CA ALA A 37 -0.44 3.71 6.34
C ALA A 37 0.57 4.43 7.27
N GLN A 38 0.59 4.09 8.56
CA GLN A 38 1.58 4.63 9.51
C GLN A 38 3.01 4.17 9.19
N GLN A 39 3.17 2.94 8.68
CA GLN A 39 4.48 2.40 8.27
C GLN A 39 4.99 2.98 6.95
N LEU A 40 4.10 3.44 6.06
CA LEU A 40 4.49 3.96 4.75
C LEU A 40 5.42 5.17 4.85
N GLY A 41 5.22 6.08 5.82
CA GLY A 41 6.07 7.26 5.98
C GLY A 41 6.23 8.08 4.69
N VAL A 42 7.46 8.52 4.39
CA VAL A 42 7.80 9.21 3.14
C VAL A 42 8.26 8.20 2.10
N GLY A 43 7.76 8.33 0.87
CA GLY A 43 8.14 7.45 -0.24
C GLY A 43 8.37 8.18 -1.55
N MET A 44 8.50 7.40 -2.61
CA MET A 44 8.84 7.88 -3.95
C MET A 44 8.11 7.09 -5.04
N ASP A 45 7.59 7.80 -6.04
CA ASP A 45 7.13 7.19 -7.29
C ASP A 45 8.34 6.82 -8.16
N VAL A 46 8.34 5.61 -8.73
CA VAL A 46 9.45 5.11 -9.54
C VAL A 46 8.97 4.51 -10.86
N ASP A 47 9.80 4.66 -11.90
CA ASP A 47 9.50 4.19 -13.27
C ASP A 47 10.16 2.86 -13.63
N TRP A 48 10.62 2.12 -12.64
CA TRP A 48 11.37 0.87 -12.80
C TRP A 48 10.60 -0.22 -13.54
N ALA A 49 9.26 -0.12 -13.66
CA ALA A 49 8.44 -1.04 -14.44
C ALA A 49 7.55 -0.35 -15.49
N ARG A 50 7.73 0.95 -15.74
CA ARG A 50 6.89 1.73 -16.65
C ARG A 50 7.54 1.93 -18.02
N THR A 51 8.82 2.29 -18.05
CA THR A 51 9.53 2.69 -19.26
C THR A 51 10.62 1.67 -19.61
N GLU A 52 10.97 1.53 -20.88
CA GLU A 52 12.07 0.65 -21.31
C GLU A 52 13.38 0.99 -20.60
N ARG A 53 13.66 2.29 -20.48
CA ARG A 53 14.82 2.80 -19.76
C ARG A 53 14.78 2.41 -18.29
N GLY A 54 13.67 2.66 -17.60
CA GLY A 54 13.51 2.32 -16.19
C GLY A 54 13.61 0.83 -15.90
N ILE A 55 13.12 -0.02 -16.81
CA ILE A 55 13.24 -1.49 -16.71
C ILE A 55 14.70 -1.91 -16.89
N ARG A 56 15.38 -1.41 -17.92
CA ARG A 56 16.77 -1.76 -18.23
C ARG A 56 17.78 -1.26 -17.21
N GLU A 57 17.58 -0.06 -16.69
CA GLU A 57 18.54 0.61 -15.79
C GLU A 57 18.29 0.32 -14.31
N PHE A 58 17.31 -0.52 -13.96
CA PHE A 58 17.06 -0.85 -12.56
C PHE A 58 18.22 -1.65 -11.94
N ASP A 59 18.83 -1.04 -10.93
CA ASP A 59 19.81 -1.65 -10.02
C ASP A 59 19.21 -1.74 -8.61
N PRO A 60 19.13 -2.93 -7.98
CA PRO A 60 18.68 -3.09 -6.60
C PRO A 60 19.34 -2.16 -5.56
N LEU A 61 20.58 -1.71 -5.79
CA LEU A 61 21.27 -0.79 -4.88
C LEU A 61 20.58 0.57 -4.76
N VAL A 62 19.76 0.98 -5.74
CA VAL A 62 18.95 2.21 -5.62
C VAL A 62 17.99 2.14 -4.44
N VAL A 63 17.48 0.95 -4.10
CA VAL A 63 16.57 0.75 -2.97
C VAL A 63 17.31 0.95 -1.64
N ARG A 64 18.54 0.43 -1.53
CA ARG A 64 19.43 0.70 -0.39
C ARG A 64 19.65 2.20 -0.22
N ASP A 65 19.94 2.90 -1.32
CA ASP A 65 20.21 4.33 -1.28
C ASP A 65 18.97 5.15 -0.91
N PHE A 66 17.78 4.71 -1.35
CA PHE A 66 16.50 5.26 -0.92
C PHE A 66 16.29 5.06 0.58
N LYS A 67 16.54 3.85 1.09
CA LYS A 67 16.46 3.56 2.52
C LYS A 67 17.40 4.43 3.34
N ALA A 68 18.64 4.58 2.89
CA ALA A 68 19.65 5.43 3.54
C ALA A 68 19.24 6.92 3.57
N LYS A 69 18.43 7.37 2.60
CA LYS A 69 17.83 8.72 2.56
C LYS A 69 16.54 8.84 3.38
N GLY A 70 16.13 7.79 4.09
CA GLY A 70 14.93 7.79 4.93
C GLY A 70 13.63 7.50 4.18
N LEU A 71 13.67 7.07 2.92
CA LEU A 71 12.47 6.60 2.23
C LEU A 71 12.07 5.23 2.76
N THR A 72 10.78 5.08 3.05
CA THR A 72 10.21 3.88 3.68
C THR A 72 9.35 3.07 2.72
N HIS A 73 8.89 3.66 1.62
CA HIS A 73 8.18 2.94 0.55
C HIS A 73 8.51 3.48 -0.84
N VAL A 74 8.23 2.66 -1.86
CA VAL A 74 8.22 3.07 -3.27
C VAL A 74 6.91 2.66 -3.93
N ARG A 75 6.38 3.54 -4.78
CA ARG A 75 5.24 3.25 -5.64
C ARG A 75 5.76 3.00 -7.05
N ILE A 76 5.82 1.72 -7.40
CA ILE A 76 6.37 1.17 -8.63
C ILE A 76 5.32 1.29 -9.72
N ARG A 77 5.47 2.30 -10.57
CA ARG A 77 4.58 2.50 -11.71
C ARG A 77 4.84 1.43 -12.75
N VAL A 78 3.79 0.74 -13.19
CA VAL A 78 3.86 -0.33 -14.19
C VAL A 78 2.87 -0.11 -15.32
N ALA A 79 3.31 -0.35 -16.54
CA ALA A 79 2.51 -0.28 -17.76
C ALA A 79 2.61 -1.58 -18.58
N GLY A 80 1.59 -1.85 -19.40
CA GLY A 80 1.53 -3.01 -20.29
C GLY A 80 0.97 -4.29 -19.64
N ALA A 81 0.77 -5.32 -20.46
CA ALA A 81 0.15 -6.60 -20.08
C ALA A 81 0.96 -7.40 -19.04
N PRO A 82 0.39 -8.27 -18.20
CA PRO A 82 1.14 -8.99 -17.17
C PRO A 82 1.87 -10.21 -17.76
N THR A 83 2.79 -9.99 -18.71
CA THR A 83 3.59 -11.07 -19.32
C THR A 83 4.52 -11.69 -18.30
N GLU A 84 4.97 -12.93 -18.54
CA GLU A 84 5.90 -13.62 -17.64
C GLU A 84 7.16 -12.79 -17.35
N ALA A 85 7.78 -12.22 -18.39
CA ALA A 85 8.94 -11.33 -18.23
C ALA A 85 8.64 -10.12 -17.33
N ARG A 86 7.44 -9.53 -17.44
CA ARG A 86 7.03 -8.40 -16.59
C ARG A 86 6.79 -8.85 -15.15
N LEU A 87 6.20 -10.02 -14.94
CA LEU A 87 5.99 -10.58 -13.60
C LEU A 87 7.32 -10.91 -12.91
N ILE A 88 8.26 -11.52 -13.63
CA ILE A 88 9.63 -11.78 -13.14
C ILE A 88 10.33 -10.47 -12.77
N HIS A 89 10.22 -9.45 -13.63
CA HIS A 89 10.79 -8.14 -13.32
C HIS A 89 10.16 -7.50 -12.08
N LEU A 90 8.83 -7.51 -11.95
CA LEU A 90 8.14 -7.02 -10.76
C LEU A 90 8.59 -7.78 -9.50
N ARG A 91 8.78 -9.10 -9.58
CA ARG A 91 9.33 -9.90 -8.47
C ARG A 91 10.69 -9.38 -8.03
N LYS A 92 11.61 -9.16 -8.97
CA LYS A 92 12.94 -8.61 -8.69
C LYS A 92 12.86 -7.26 -7.97
N LEU A 93 11.93 -6.38 -8.38
CA LEU A 93 11.72 -5.09 -7.72
C LEU A 93 11.21 -5.26 -6.28
N VAL A 94 10.22 -6.14 -6.08
CA VAL A 94 9.63 -6.44 -4.77
C VAL A 94 10.67 -7.05 -3.83
N GLU A 95 11.41 -8.05 -4.28
CA GLU A 95 12.46 -8.72 -3.48
C GLU A 95 13.57 -7.74 -3.09
N ALA A 96 13.97 -6.83 -3.99
CA ALA A 96 14.94 -5.78 -3.65
C ALA A 96 14.39 -4.83 -2.57
N CYS A 97 13.12 -4.44 -2.67
CA CYS A 97 12.44 -3.62 -1.66
C CYS A 97 12.41 -4.31 -0.30
N GLU A 98 11.97 -5.57 -0.26
CA GLU A 98 11.94 -6.37 0.96
C GLU A 98 13.32 -6.54 1.58
N TYR A 99 14.34 -6.86 0.77
CA TYR A 99 15.71 -7.04 1.24
C TYR A 99 16.28 -5.80 1.93
N TYR A 100 16.00 -4.60 1.39
CA TYR A 100 16.48 -3.34 1.96
C TYR A 100 15.48 -2.67 2.92
N GLY A 101 14.38 -3.34 3.27
CA GLY A 101 13.39 -2.82 4.23
C GLY A 101 12.66 -1.55 3.75
N VAL A 102 12.33 -1.52 2.46
CA VAL A 102 11.47 -0.53 1.80
C VAL A 102 10.18 -1.24 1.38
N ILE A 103 9.03 -0.63 1.62
CA ILE A 103 7.72 -1.22 1.29
C ILE A 103 7.43 -1.02 -0.21
N PRO A 104 7.24 -2.09 -1.01
CA PRO A 104 6.87 -1.96 -2.42
C PRO A 104 5.36 -1.81 -2.58
N ILE A 105 4.94 -0.89 -3.45
CA ILE A 105 3.56 -0.77 -3.93
C ILE A 105 3.57 -0.85 -5.45
N ILE A 106 2.87 -1.81 -6.04
CA ILE A 106 2.70 -1.89 -7.51
C ILE A 106 1.53 -1.00 -7.90
N ALA A 107 1.77 -0.01 -8.77
CA ALA A 107 0.78 0.95 -9.24
C ALA A 107 0.54 0.82 -10.75
N TYR A 108 -0.63 0.31 -11.13
CA TYR A 108 -0.93 0.02 -12.53
C TYR A 108 -1.43 1.25 -13.29
N GLN A 109 -0.76 1.60 -14.41
CA GLN A 109 -1.14 2.76 -15.23
C GLN A 109 -2.56 2.68 -15.80
N ALA A 110 -3.01 1.48 -16.19
CA ALA A 110 -4.35 1.25 -16.72
C ALA A 110 -4.78 2.19 -17.87
N ASP A 111 -3.85 2.62 -18.72
CA ASP A 111 -4.08 3.66 -19.74
C ASP A 111 -5.24 3.35 -20.70
N ALA A 112 -5.36 2.08 -21.14
CA ALA A 112 -6.46 1.65 -22.00
C ALA A 112 -7.84 1.86 -21.33
N TYR A 113 -7.95 1.48 -20.06
CA TYR A 113 -9.20 1.63 -19.30
C TYR A 113 -9.51 3.09 -18.93
N LYS A 114 -8.50 3.90 -18.59
CA LYS A 114 -8.69 5.33 -18.35
C LYS A 114 -9.21 6.04 -19.61
N THR A 115 -8.62 5.73 -20.76
CA THR A 115 -8.95 6.31 -22.07
C THR A 115 -10.32 5.85 -22.56
N ASP A 116 -10.66 4.57 -22.37
CA ASP A 116 -11.93 3.98 -22.74
C ASP A 116 -12.44 3.00 -21.66
N PRO A 117 -13.30 3.46 -20.72
CA PRO A 117 -13.79 2.65 -19.62
C PRO A 117 -14.93 1.70 -20.05
N SER A 118 -14.74 1.02 -21.18
CA SER A 118 -15.64 0.02 -21.73
C SER A 118 -15.58 -1.29 -20.94
N ALA A 119 -16.58 -2.16 -21.14
CA ALA A 119 -16.63 -3.46 -20.47
C ALA A 119 -15.44 -4.37 -20.84
N SER A 120 -14.88 -4.22 -22.05
CA SER A 120 -13.70 -4.98 -22.48
C SER A 120 -12.46 -4.57 -21.68
N HIS A 121 -12.14 -3.27 -21.64
CA HIS A 121 -10.99 -2.80 -20.88
C HIS A 121 -11.16 -2.96 -19.36
N GLU A 122 -12.40 -2.92 -18.84
CA GLU A 122 -12.67 -3.30 -17.44
C GLU A 122 -12.26 -4.75 -17.18
N LYS A 123 -12.66 -5.68 -18.06
CA LYS A 123 -12.31 -7.10 -17.95
C LYS A 123 -10.80 -7.31 -18.05
N GLU A 124 -10.13 -6.59 -18.94
CA GLU A 124 -8.67 -6.64 -19.08
C GLU A 124 -7.95 -6.15 -17.82
N LEU A 125 -8.40 -5.06 -17.21
CA LEU A 125 -7.85 -4.56 -15.95
C LEU A 125 -8.04 -5.57 -14.81
N ILE A 126 -9.25 -6.12 -14.66
CA ILE A 126 -9.54 -7.14 -13.64
C ILE A 126 -8.67 -8.38 -13.85
N ASN A 127 -8.51 -8.82 -15.11
CA ASN A 127 -7.65 -9.94 -15.45
C ASN A 127 -6.17 -9.64 -15.16
N TRP A 128 -5.71 -8.41 -15.42
CA TRP A 128 -4.36 -7.98 -15.09
C TRP A 128 -4.07 -8.17 -13.60
N TRP A 129 -4.96 -7.67 -12.75
CA TRP A 129 -4.82 -7.83 -11.29
C TRP A 129 -4.97 -9.26 -10.81
N SER A 130 -5.82 -10.07 -11.46
CA SER A 130 -5.92 -11.50 -11.17
C SER A 130 -4.60 -12.23 -11.38
N VAL A 131 -3.91 -11.95 -12.49
CA VAL A 131 -2.60 -12.55 -12.79
C VAL A 131 -1.56 -12.11 -11.77
N VAL A 132 -1.46 -10.81 -11.48
CA VAL A 132 -0.48 -10.27 -10.52
C VAL A 132 -0.74 -10.78 -9.10
N ALA A 133 -1.99 -10.78 -8.63
CA ALA A 133 -2.35 -11.27 -7.31
C ALA A 133 -2.03 -12.76 -7.13
N ARG A 134 -2.31 -13.60 -8.14
CA ARG A 134 -1.93 -15.02 -8.08
C ARG A 134 -0.42 -15.23 -8.11
N TYR A 135 0.30 -14.42 -8.88
CA TYR A 135 1.75 -14.55 -9.01
C TYR A 135 2.50 -14.27 -7.71
N PHE A 136 2.07 -13.24 -6.96
CA PHE A 136 2.64 -12.89 -5.65
C PHE A 136 2.01 -13.67 -4.49
N GLY A 137 0.76 -14.13 -4.62
CA GLY A 137 0.05 -14.88 -3.59
C GLY A 137 0.12 -14.18 -2.24
N GLN A 138 0.65 -14.89 -1.23
CA GLN A 138 0.80 -14.39 0.15
C GLN A 138 2.28 -14.26 0.57
N THR A 139 3.25 -14.40 -0.34
CA THR A 139 4.68 -14.48 0.01
C THR A 139 5.28 -13.14 0.42
N SER A 140 4.68 -12.04 -0.05
CA SER A 140 5.13 -10.66 0.19
C SER A 140 4.06 -9.91 0.98
N PRO A 141 3.98 -10.04 2.31
CA PRO A 141 2.86 -9.52 3.11
C PRO A 141 2.79 -7.99 3.19
N LEU A 142 3.91 -7.29 2.97
CA LEU A 142 3.95 -5.82 2.92
C LEU A 142 3.74 -5.26 1.50
N LEU A 143 3.66 -6.08 0.46
CA LEU A 143 3.44 -5.57 -0.90
C LEU A 143 2.03 -5.00 -1.04
N GLY A 144 1.92 -3.74 -1.44
CA GLY A 144 0.65 -3.07 -1.73
C GLY A 144 0.28 -3.09 -3.22
N PHE A 145 -1.01 -3.09 -3.52
CA PHE A 145 -1.55 -3.00 -4.88
C PHE A 145 -2.36 -1.72 -5.05
N ASP A 146 -1.86 -0.80 -5.85
CA ASP A 146 -2.57 0.40 -6.25
C ASP A 146 -3.22 0.20 -7.62
N LEU A 147 -4.55 0.05 -7.59
CA LEU A 147 -5.31 -0.56 -8.68
C LEU A 147 -5.28 0.24 -9.98
N ILE A 148 -5.30 1.56 -9.86
CA ILE A 148 -5.31 2.50 -10.98
C ILE A 148 -4.49 3.72 -10.56
N TYR A 149 -3.29 3.84 -11.13
CA TYR A 149 -2.48 5.03 -11.00
C TYR A 149 -3.22 6.21 -11.66
N GLU A 150 -3.69 7.13 -10.82
CA GLU A 150 -4.40 8.36 -11.21
C GLU A 150 -5.56 8.13 -12.19
N PRO A 151 -6.79 7.81 -11.71
CA PRO A 151 -7.96 7.78 -12.58
C PRO A 151 -8.10 9.09 -13.35
N ALA A 152 -8.09 9.00 -14.68
CA ALA A 152 -7.98 10.15 -15.59
C ALA A 152 -8.85 9.97 -16.85
N ASP A 153 -8.68 10.86 -17.83
CA ASP A 153 -9.30 10.79 -19.15
C ASP A 153 -10.82 10.57 -19.11
N LYS A 154 -11.38 9.66 -19.91
CA LYS A 154 -12.84 9.42 -19.93
C LYS A 154 -13.33 8.80 -18.63
N LEU A 155 -12.49 8.05 -17.91
CA LEU A 155 -12.83 7.46 -16.61
C LEU A 155 -13.16 8.53 -15.55
N ASN A 156 -12.60 9.75 -15.65
CA ASN A 156 -12.96 10.87 -14.76
C ASN A 156 -14.45 11.17 -14.72
N HIS A 157 -15.14 10.92 -15.82
CA HIS A 157 -16.55 11.26 -15.97
C HIS A 157 -17.47 10.03 -15.76
N ASN A 158 -16.91 8.89 -15.33
CA ASN A 158 -17.63 7.64 -15.20
C ASN A 158 -17.46 6.99 -13.83
N MET A 159 -18.01 7.64 -12.79
CA MET A 159 -17.97 7.16 -11.40
C MET A 159 -18.60 5.77 -11.22
N ALA A 160 -19.66 5.46 -11.99
CA ALA A 160 -20.29 4.14 -11.94
C ALA A 160 -19.34 3.04 -12.41
N SER A 161 -18.57 3.28 -13.47
CA SER A 161 -17.54 2.36 -13.95
C SER A 161 -16.40 2.22 -12.94
N LEU A 162 -15.90 3.34 -12.39
CA LEU A 162 -14.84 3.34 -11.38
C LEU A 162 -15.20 2.51 -10.13
N ASN A 163 -16.39 2.74 -9.56
CA ASN A 163 -16.85 1.98 -8.40
C ASN A 163 -17.04 0.50 -8.71
N ARG A 164 -17.57 0.16 -9.88
CA ARG A 164 -17.78 -1.23 -10.31
C ARG A 164 -16.46 -1.97 -10.46
N VAL A 165 -15.45 -1.34 -11.10
CA VAL A 165 -14.15 -1.99 -11.29
C VAL A 165 -13.41 -2.18 -9.97
N TYR A 166 -13.49 -1.20 -9.05
CA TYR A 166 -12.91 -1.35 -7.71
C TYR A 166 -13.58 -2.47 -6.91
N ASP A 167 -14.91 -2.52 -6.83
CA ASP A 167 -15.61 -3.59 -6.11
C ASP A 167 -15.22 -4.98 -6.62
N LYS A 168 -15.25 -5.18 -7.95
CA LYS A 168 -14.88 -6.46 -8.56
C LYS A 168 -13.41 -6.83 -8.32
N THR A 169 -12.50 -5.87 -8.50
CA THR A 169 -11.06 -6.12 -8.39
C THR A 169 -10.65 -6.39 -6.95
N ILE A 170 -11.17 -5.62 -5.99
CA ILE A 170 -10.90 -5.82 -4.55
C ILE A 170 -11.39 -7.20 -4.10
N ARG A 171 -12.63 -7.58 -4.46
CA ARG A 171 -13.17 -8.91 -4.12
C ARG A 171 -12.32 -10.03 -4.73
N LEU A 172 -11.90 -9.87 -5.98
CA LEU A 172 -11.06 -10.84 -6.67
C LEU A 172 -9.72 -11.01 -5.96
N ILE A 173 -9.03 -9.91 -5.65
CA ILE A 173 -7.71 -9.94 -4.99
C ILE A 173 -7.85 -10.55 -3.60
N HIS A 174 -8.85 -10.12 -2.81
CA HIS A 174 -9.04 -10.63 -1.45
C HIS A 174 -9.55 -12.09 -1.39
N ALA A 175 -10.10 -12.63 -2.49
CA ALA A 175 -10.36 -14.06 -2.59
C ALA A 175 -9.07 -14.89 -2.77
N ILE A 176 -7.98 -14.27 -3.28
CA ILE A 176 -6.65 -14.88 -3.42
C ILE A 176 -5.82 -14.66 -2.16
N ASP A 177 -5.81 -13.42 -1.66
CA ASP A 177 -5.08 -13.00 -0.48
C ASP A 177 -5.95 -12.05 0.36
N PRO A 178 -6.63 -12.55 1.40
CA PRO A 178 -7.56 -11.76 2.22
C PRO A 178 -6.94 -10.57 2.95
N GLN A 179 -5.61 -10.46 3.01
CA GLN A 179 -4.90 -9.42 3.75
C GLN A 179 -4.09 -8.48 2.85
N ARG A 180 -4.20 -8.63 1.52
CA ARG A 180 -3.48 -7.76 0.58
C ARG A 180 -3.85 -6.30 0.79
N MET A 181 -2.86 -5.44 1.01
CA MET A 181 -3.11 -3.99 1.05
C MET A 181 -3.45 -3.49 -0.35
N ILE A 182 -4.60 -2.85 -0.50
CA ILE A 182 -5.07 -2.31 -1.79
C ILE A 182 -5.26 -0.80 -1.67
N PHE A 183 -4.72 -0.04 -2.61
CA PHE A 183 -4.98 1.38 -2.75
C PHE A 183 -6.00 1.63 -3.86
N VAL A 184 -6.90 2.58 -3.59
CA VAL A 184 -7.87 3.11 -4.54
C VAL A 184 -7.82 4.62 -4.55
N ALA A 185 -7.92 5.21 -5.73
CA ALA A 185 -8.04 6.65 -5.89
C ALA A 185 -9.45 7.07 -6.31
N PRO A 186 -9.93 8.24 -5.87
CA PRO A 186 -11.09 8.87 -6.47
C PRO A 186 -10.77 9.33 -7.90
N ARG A 187 -11.80 9.72 -8.64
CA ARG A 187 -11.67 10.30 -9.98
C ARG A 187 -10.90 11.63 -9.96
N MET A 188 -10.73 12.24 -11.13
CA MET A 188 -10.13 13.56 -11.32
C MET A 188 -8.67 13.59 -10.88
N ARG A 189 -7.89 12.57 -11.30
CA ARG A 189 -6.50 12.37 -10.90
C ARG A 189 -6.35 12.34 -9.37
N ALA A 190 -7.12 11.45 -8.75
CA ALA A 190 -7.11 11.24 -7.31
C ALA A 190 -7.44 12.52 -6.49
N ALA A 191 -8.49 13.24 -6.89
CA ALA A 191 -8.96 14.43 -6.17
C ALA A 191 -9.68 14.04 -4.86
N PRO A 192 -9.19 14.45 -3.68
CA PRO A 192 -9.77 14.02 -2.40
C PRO A 192 -11.20 14.52 -2.18
N GLU A 193 -11.63 15.57 -2.89
CA GLU A 193 -13.01 16.06 -2.85
C GLU A 193 -14.03 15.04 -3.38
N ASP A 194 -13.59 14.09 -4.22
CA ASP A 194 -14.43 13.02 -4.77
C ASP A 194 -14.36 11.71 -3.96
N LEU A 195 -13.63 11.64 -2.84
CA LEU A 195 -13.51 10.41 -2.03
C LEU A 195 -14.86 9.88 -1.53
N SER A 196 -15.79 10.77 -1.16
CA SER A 196 -17.12 10.38 -0.69
C SER A 196 -17.98 9.72 -1.76
N ALA A 197 -17.60 9.79 -3.03
CA ALA A 197 -18.30 9.14 -4.13
C ALA A 197 -17.86 7.67 -4.34
N LEU A 198 -16.78 7.23 -3.69
CA LEU A 198 -16.32 5.85 -3.76
C LEU A 198 -17.27 4.91 -3.02
N LYS A 199 -17.56 3.76 -3.64
CA LYS A 199 -18.38 2.69 -3.07
C LYS A 199 -17.53 1.42 -3.01
N LEU A 200 -16.91 1.20 -1.86
CA LEU A 200 -15.96 0.10 -1.64
C LEU A 200 -16.64 -1.08 -0.92
N PRO A 201 -16.19 -2.32 -1.15
CA PRO A 201 -16.74 -3.50 -0.49
C PRO A 201 -16.49 -3.48 1.02
N ALA A 202 -17.56 -3.49 1.83
CA ALA A 202 -17.49 -3.37 3.29
C ALA A 202 -16.58 -4.41 3.96
N GLN A 203 -16.60 -5.66 3.48
CA GLN A 203 -15.79 -6.75 4.05
C GLN A 203 -14.27 -6.59 3.86
N SER A 204 -13.84 -5.57 3.12
CA SER A 204 -12.44 -5.33 2.77
C SER A 204 -11.87 -4.05 3.38
N GLN A 205 -12.66 -3.31 4.17
CA GLN A 205 -12.27 -2.00 4.71
C GLN A 205 -10.98 -2.02 5.53
N ASN A 206 -10.70 -3.13 6.24
CA ASN A 206 -9.48 -3.26 7.05
C ASN A 206 -8.19 -3.34 6.22
N TYR A 207 -8.27 -3.50 4.90
CA TYR A 207 -7.13 -3.73 4.00
C TYR A 207 -7.12 -2.80 2.78
N VAL A 208 -8.09 -1.88 2.69
CA VAL A 208 -8.18 -0.90 1.59
C VAL A 208 -7.80 0.49 2.10
N LEU A 209 -6.91 1.16 1.36
CA LEU A 209 -6.45 2.51 1.60
C LEU A 209 -6.94 3.42 0.48
N ALA A 210 -7.31 4.65 0.82
CA ALA A 210 -7.52 5.68 -0.19
C ALA A 210 -6.21 6.42 -0.47
N GLU A 211 -5.89 6.63 -1.75
CA GLU A 211 -4.80 7.47 -2.21
C GLU A 211 -5.35 8.71 -2.93
N TRP A 212 -4.70 9.86 -2.75
CA TRP A 212 -5.15 11.15 -3.28
C TRP A 212 -3.97 12.10 -3.45
N HIS A 213 -4.05 13.00 -4.44
CA HIS A 213 -2.90 13.76 -4.91
C HIS A 213 -3.03 15.27 -4.69
N ILE A 214 -1.89 15.90 -4.40
CA ILE A 214 -1.67 17.33 -4.54
C ILE A 214 -0.53 17.50 -5.55
N PHE A 215 -0.80 18.19 -6.66
CA PHE A 215 0.20 18.44 -7.66
C PHE A 215 1.05 19.69 -7.34
N PRO A 216 2.31 19.76 -7.81
CA PRO A 216 3.24 20.86 -7.51
C PRO A 216 2.73 22.25 -7.90
N TRP A 217 1.85 22.31 -8.90
CA TRP A 217 1.25 23.55 -9.36
C TRP A 217 0.12 24.07 -8.44
N GLY A 218 -0.30 23.30 -7.45
CA GLY A 218 -1.28 23.70 -6.43
C GLY A 218 -2.73 23.30 -6.77
N PRO A 219 -3.63 23.40 -5.77
CA PRO A 219 -4.96 22.78 -5.84
C PRO A 219 -6.01 23.58 -6.62
N LEU A 220 -5.78 24.86 -6.90
CA LEU A 220 -6.77 25.72 -7.54
C LEU A 220 -6.33 26.07 -8.97
N LYS A 221 -7.28 26.11 -9.90
CA LYS A 221 -7.07 26.64 -11.24
C LYS A 221 -7.78 27.98 -11.35
N SER A 222 -7.08 29.04 -11.75
CA SER A 222 -7.63 30.37 -11.98
C SER A 222 -7.18 30.87 -13.35
N GLY A 223 -8.13 31.28 -14.20
CA GLY A 223 -7.83 31.77 -15.55
C GLY A 223 -7.02 30.79 -16.42
N GLY A 224 -7.24 29.48 -16.25
CA GLY A 224 -6.48 28.45 -16.97
C GLY A 224 -5.13 28.09 -16.35
N LYS A 225 -4.63 28.86 -15.37
CA LYS A 225 -3.33 28.65 -14.71
C LYS A 225 -3.52 28.09 -13.30
N TYR A 226 -2.48 27.44 -12.81
CA TYR A 226 -2.39 27.00 -11.44
C TYR A 226 -1.52 28.01 -10.67
N PRO A 227 -2.09 28.77 -9.72
CA PRO A 227 -1.50 30.00 -9.26
C PRO A 227 -0.42 29.79 -8.19
N TRP A 228 -0.07 28.55 -7.79
CA TRP A 228 0.95 28.36 -6.76
C TRP A 228 2.27 29.00 -7.19
N THR A 229 2.60 30.10 -6.53
CA THR A 229 3.76 30.93 -6.86
C THR A 229 4.68 31.06 -5.66
N SER A 230 4.29 31.84 -4.65
CA SER A 230 5.17 32.24 -3.54
C SER A 230 4.73 31.72 -2.16
N GLY A 231 3.65 30.96 -2.06
CA GLY A 231 3.14 30.44 -0.79
C GLY A 231 2.37 31.48 0.03
N THR A 232 1.55 32.29 -0.63
CA THR A 232 0.60 33.23 -0.04
C THR A 232 -0.34 32.54 0.96
N ALA A 233 -0.98 33.31 1.84
CA ALA A 233 -1.94 32.77 2.79
C ALA A 233 -3.10 32.03 2.10
N ALA A 234 -3.60 32.56 0.97
CA ALA A 234 -4.67 31.94 0.19
C ALA A 234 -4.25 30.60 -0.43
N GLU A 235 -3.04 30.53 -0.99
CA GLU A 235 -2.47 29.29 -1.54
C GLU A 235 -2.30 28.21 -0.46
N LYS A 236 -1.74 28.59 0.70
CA LYS A 236 -1.62 27.70 1.87
C LYS A 236 -2.98 27.22 2.37
N ALA A 237 -3.97 28.12 2.42
CA ALA A 237 -5.34 27.77 2.81
C ALA A 237 -5.97 26.77 1.84
N ALA A 238 -5.75 26.92 0.54
CA ALA A 238 -6.24 26.00 -0.47
C ALA A 238 -5.64 24.59 -0.33
N ILE A 239 -4.32 24.48 -0.03
CA ILE A 239 -3.69 23.18 0.28
C ILE A 239 -4.34 22.55 1.51
N ARG A 240 -4.49 23.32 2.60
CA ARG A 240 -5.13 22.82 3.83
C ARG A 240 -6.57 22.36 3.57
N ALA A 241 -7.33 23.08 2.74
CA ALA A 241 -8.70 22.71 2.39
C ALA A 241 -8.75 21.33 1.70
N ARG A 242 -7.82 21.07 0.77
CA ARG A 242 -7.69 19.79 0.05
C ARG A 242 -7.31 18.64 1.00
N ILE A 243 -6.33 18.85 1.88
CA ILE A 243 -5.97 17.89 2.93
C ILE A 243 -7.17 17.60 3.83
N ASN A 244 -7.88 18.64 4.27
CA ASN A 244 -9.04 18.51 5.15
C ASN A 244 -10.20 17.77 4.50
N ALA A 245 -10.33 17.77 3.16
CA ALA A 245 -11.32 16.94 2.47
C ALA A 245 -11.04 15.44 2.69
N ALA A 246 -9.79 15.02 2.55
CA ALA A 246 -9.38 13.63 2.81
C ALA A 246 -9.52 13.27 4.30
N VAL A 247 -9.08 14.13 5.22
CA VAL A 247 -9.20 13.90 6.67
C VAL A 247 -10.66 13.74 7.10
N ARG A 248 -11.56 14.60 6.60
CA ARG A 248 -13.00 14.46 6.89
C ARG A 248 -13.58 13.16 6.37
N TRP A 249 -13.13 12.67 5.22
CA TRP A 249 -13.57 11.39 4.68
C TRP A 249 -13.05 10.22 5.54
N GLN A 250 -11.78 10.26 5.94
CA GLN A 250 -11.17 9.26 6.82
C GLN A 250 -11.87 9.17 8.18
N HIS A 251 -12.35 10.28 8.76
CA HIS A 251 -13.10 10.24 10.02
C HIS A 251 -14.51 9.66 9.90
N LYS A 252 -15.06 9.54 8.68
CA LYS A 252 -16.42 9.06 8.43
C LYS A 252 -16.48 7.60 7.99
N THR A 253 -15.35 7.00 7.64
CA THR A 253 -15.23 5.66 7.03
C THR A 253 -14.41 4.78 7.94
#